data_AF-A0A7I9V3U7-F1
#
_entry.id   AF-A0A7I9V3U7-F1
#
_cell.length_a   1.000
_cell.length_b   1.000
_cell.length_c   1.000
_cell.angle_alpha   90.00
_cell.angle_beta   90.00
_cell.angle_gamma   90.00
#
_symmetry.space_group_name_H-M   'P 1'
#
loop_
_entity.id
_entity.type
_entity.pdbx_description
1 polymer ?
#
loop_
_entity_poly.entity_id
_entity_poly.type
_entity_poly.pdbx_seq_one_letter_code
_entity_poly.pdbx_strand_id
1 'polypeptide(L)'
;MARPPSVRLVDPPWFELAKSVLADTPNLTGAACTGRHTVFDPIDHDTESPGTVAARHAEAERICRQCPVLDLCRTAWVDTPGVRWRPDGVVGGRTPAQRRRRGRPIKEAS
;
A
#
# COMPACT_ATOMS: atom_id res chain seq x y z
N MET A 1 9.76 -12.56 -49.14
CA MET A 1 10.31 -11.60 -48.15
C MET A 1 10.98 -12.40 -47.05
N ALA A 2 12.29 -12.21 -46.81
CA ALA A 2 13.03 -12.97 -45.80
C ALA A 2 12.69 -12.47 -44.38
N ARG A 3 12.44 -13.39 -43.45
CA ARG A 3 12.22 -13.09 -42.03
C ARG A 3 13.53 -12.56 -41.44
N PRO A 4 13.55 -11.39 -40.76
CA PRO A 4 14.78 -10.88 -40.18
C PRO A 4 15.35 -11.87 -39.15
N PRO A 5 16.69 -11.93 -39.01
CA PRO A 5 17.32 -12.81 -38.04
C PRO A 5 16.86 -12.45 -36.63
N SER A 6 16.53 -13.46 -35.84
CA SER A 6 16.19 -13.29 -34.43
C SER A 6 17.41 -12.83 -33.65
N VAL A 7 17.37 -11.59 -33.15
CA VAL A 7 18.37 -11.06 -32.23
C VAL A 7 18.13 -11.70 -30.85
N ARG A 8 19.16 -12.31 -30.25
CA ARG A 8 19.12 -12.67 -28.83
C ARG A 8 19.35 -11.40 -28.03
N LEU A 9 18.36 -10.96 -27.27
CA LEU A 9 18.58 -9.97 -26.23
C LEU A 9 19.35 -10.69 -25.13
N VAL A 10 20.61 -10.31 -24.92
CA VAL A 10 21.33 -10.67 -23.69
C VAL A 10 20.71 -9.83 -22.59
N ASP A 11 20.28 -10.48 -21.51
CA ASP A 11 19.70 -9.75 -20.38
C ASP A 11 20.73 -8.73 -19.87
N PRO A 12 20.32 -7.47 -19.67
CA PRO A 12 21.24 -6.44 -19.21
C PRO A 12 21.69 -6.74 -17.77
N PRO A 13 22.88 -6.29 -17.34
CA PRO A 13 23.42 -6.58 -15.99
C PRO A 13 22.49 -6.19 -14.83
N TRP A 14 21.60 -5.21 -15.02
CA TRP A 14 20.63 -4.81 -14.00
C TRP A 14 19.50 -5.84 -13.80
N PHE A 15 19.31 -6.80 -14.72
CA PHE A 15 18.26 -7.81 -14.64
C PHE A 15 18.46 -8.73 -13.43
N GLU A 16 19.70 -9.15 -13.16
CA GLU A 16 20.04 -9.93 -11.97
C GLU A 16 19.84 -9.14 -10.67
N LEU A 17 20.13 -7.84 -10.69
CA LEU A 17 19.81 -6.94 -9.58
C LEU A 17 18.29 -6.81 -9.37
N ALA A 18 17.51 -6.66 -10.43
CA ALA A 18 16.05 -6.56 -10.33
C ALA A 18 15.45 -7.86 -9.76
N LYS A 19 15.93 -9.03 -10.21
CA LYS A 19 15.51 -10.33 -9.66
C LYS A 19 15.81 -10.44 -8.17
N SER A 20 17.01 -10.06 -7.73
CA SER A 20 17.39 -10.18 -6.31
C SER A 20 16.59 -9.26 -5.42
N VAL A 21 16.29 -8.03 -5.88
CA VAL A 21 15.43 -7.08 -5.15
C VAL A 21 13.98 -7.56 -5.07
N LEU A 22 13.46 -8.18 -6.13
CA LEU A 22 12.06 -8.62 -6.21
C LEU A 22 11.80 -10.03 -5.66
N ALA A 23 12.84 -10.77 -5.27
CA ALA A 23 12.72 -12.18 -4.87
C ALA A 23 11.64 -12.44 -3.81
N ASP A 24 11.52 -11.54 -2.83
CA ASP A 24 10.55 -11.63 -1.73
C ASP A 24 9.32 -10.72 -1.93
N THR A 25 9.17 -10.11 -3.11
CA THR A 25 8.03 -9.23 -3.40
C THR A 25 6.84 -10.05 -3.88
N PRO A 26 5.67 -9.96 -3.23
CA PRO A 26 4.49 -10.69 -3.67
C PRO A 26 4.01 -10.18 -5.04
N ASN A 27 3.64 -11.11 -5.93
CA ASN A 27 2.98 -10.76 -7.18
C ASN A 27 1.52 -10.40 -6.93
N LEU A 28 1.22 -9.10 -6.89
CA LEU A 28 -0.12 -8.56 -6.68
C LEU A 28 -0.82 -8.14 -7.99
N THR A 29 -0.51 -8.81 -9.10
CA THR A 29 -1.18 -8.55 -10.39
C THR A 29 -2.70 -8.75 -10.24
N GLY A 30 -3.48 -7.75 -10.65
CA GLY A 30 -4.94 -7.75 -10.50
C GLY A 30 -5.46 -7.11 -9.21
N ALA A 31 -4.60 -6.47 -8.41
CA ALA A 31 -5.04 -5.73 -7.23
C ALA A 31 -6.07 -4.63 -7.56
N ALA A 32 -7.21 -4.65 -6.87
CA ALA A 32 -8.28 -3.66 -7.07
C ALA A 32 -7.89 -2.22 -6.65
N CYS A 33 -6.79 -2.06 -5.91
CA CYS A 33 -6.26 -0.76 -5.52
C CYS A 33 -5.41 -0.08 -6.61
N THR A 34 -5.02 -0.79 -7.68
CA THR A 34 -4.19 -0.22 -8.75
C THR A 34 -4.85 1.02 -9.35
N GLY A 35 -4.10 2.14 -9.40
CA GLY A 35 -4.58 3.42 -9.90
C GLY A 35 -5.41 4.26 -8.91
N ARG A 36 -5.67 3.75 -7.68
CA ARG A 36 -6.52 4.42 -6.68
C ARG A 36 -5.79 4.76 -5.37
N HIS A 37 -4.47 4.93 -5.43
CA HIS A 37 -3.60 5.06 -4.26
C HIS A 37 -4.03 6.16 -3.26
N THR A 38 -4.55 7.28 -3.74
CA THR A 38 -5.02 8.40 -2.89
C THR A 38 -6.06 8.01 -1.84
N VAL A 39 -6.89 7.02 -2.13
CA VAL A 39 -7.90 6.51 -1.19
C VAL A 39 -7.26 5.72 -0.04
N PHE A 40 -6.07 5.16 -0.26
CA PHE A 40 -5.34 4.33 0.70
C PHE A 40 -4.29 5.12 1.49
N ASP A 41 -3.95 6.34 1.05
CA ASP A 41 -2.88 7.14 1.66
C ASP A 41 -3.12 7.43 3.15
N PRO A 42 -2.05 7.70 3.91
CA PRO A 42 -2.14 8.18 5.28
C PRO A 42 -3.04 9.41 5.43
N ILE A 43 -3.36 9.74 6.68
CA ILE A 43 -4.03 10.99 7.01
C ILE A 43 -3.11 12.19 6.70
N ASP A 44 -3.62 13.17 5.96
CA ASP A 44 -3.01 14.50 5.91
C ASP A 44 -3.57 15.34 7.07
N HIS A 45 -2.74 15.58 8.08
CA HIS A 45 -3.14 16.29 9.29
C HIS A 45 -3.35 17.80 9.12
N ASP A 46 -2.86 18.38 8.02
CA ASP A 46 -2.95 19.81 7.78
C ASP A 46 -4.18 20.16 6.93
N THR A 47 -4.67 19.21 6.13
CA THR A 47 -5.71 19.47 5.14
C THR A 47 -6.98 18.63 5.31
N GLU A 48 -6.90 17.44 5.93
CA GLU A 48 -8.07 16.55 6.05
C GLU A 48 -8.72 16.59 7.43
N SER A 49 -10.06 16.70 7.42
CA SER A 49 -10.85 16.52 8.64
C SER A 49 -10.90 15.03 9.05
N PRO A 50 -11.07 14.72 10.35
CA PRO A 50 -11.21 13.33 10.80
C PRO A 50 -12.36 12.56 10.11
N GLY A 51 -13.47 13.24 9.80
CA GLY A 51 -14.60 12.65 9.09
C GLY A 51 -14.28 12.32 7.63
N THR A 52 -13.56 13.21 6.94
CA THR A 52 -13.08 12.99 5.57
C THR A 52 -12.16 11.77 5.49
N VAL A 53 -11.21 11.67 6.43
CA VAL A 53 -10.28 10.54 6.52
C VAL A 53 -11.03 9.24 6.79
N ALA A 54 -11.97 9.25 7.74
CA ALA A 54 -12.76 8.07 8.07
C ALA A 54 -13.58 7.57 6.87
N ALA A 55 -14.22 8.48 6.13
CA ALA A 55 -14.97 8.13 4.92
C ALA A 55 -14.07 7.58 3.81
N ARG A 56 -12.90 8.20 3.59
CA ARG A 56 -11.91 7.78 2.59
C ARG A 56 -11.33 6.39 2.92
N HIS A 57 -10.91 6.17 4.16
CA HIS A 57 -10.39 4.87 4.60
C HIS A 57 -11.49 3.79 4.63
N ALA A 58 -12.75 4.12 4.92
CA ALA A 58 -13.86 3.18 4.80
C ALA A 58 -14.09 2.74 3.34
N GLU A 59 -13.93 3.64 2.37
CA GLU A 59 -13.93 3.28 0.95
C GLU A 59 -12.73 2.38 0.61
N ALA A 60 -11.52 2.69 1.09
CA ALA A 60 -10.34 1.85 0.91
C ALA A 60 -10.59 0.40 1.40
N GLU A 61 -11.16 0.26 2.60
CA GLU A 61 -11.53 -1.05 3.14
C GLU A 61 -12.55 -1.78 2.26
N ARG A 62 -13.55 -1.07 1.72
CA ARG A 62 -14.55 -1.66 0.82
C ARG A 62 -13.93 -2.19 -0.46
N ILE A 63 -12.94 -1.50 -1.01
CA ILE A 63 -12.15 -1.95 -2.16
C ILE A 63 -11.36 -3.20 -1.80
N CYS A 64 -10.66 -3.20 -0.66
CA CYS A 64 -9.91 -4.36 -0.19
C CYS A 64 -10.81 -5.59 -0.05
N ARG A 65 -12.02 -5.45 0.49
CA ARG A 65 -12.99 -6.56 0.65
C ARG A 65 -13.40 -7.21 -0.68
N GLN A 66 -13.26 -6.52 -1.81
CA GLN A 66 -13.59 -7.03 -3.16
C GLN A 66 -12.33 -7.38 -3.97
N CYS A 67 -11.14 -7.23 -3.39
CA CYS A 67 -9.88 -7.40 -4.10
C CYS A 67 -9.56 -8.89 -4.32
N PRO A 68 -9.27 -9.33 -5.57
CA PRO A 68 -9.02 -10.75 -5.86
C PRO A 68 -7.71 -11.26 -5.26
N VAL A 69 -6.80 -10.37 -4.85
CA VAL A 69 -5.49 -10.71 -4.25
C VAL A 69 -5.40 -10.32 -2.78
N LEU A 70 -6.54 -10.12 -2.09
CA LEU A 70 -6.58 -9.67 -0.70
C LEU A 70 -5.77 -10.55 0.24
N ASP A 71 -5.94 -11.87 0.14
CA ASP A 71 -5.28 -12.81 1.06
C ASP A 71 -3.76 -12.75 0.92
N LEU A 72 -3.25 -12.77 -0.31
CA LEU A 72 -1.81 -12.61 -0.57
C LEU A 72 -1.27 -11.26 -0.08
N CYS A 73 -2.01 -10.18 -0.29
CA CYS A 73 -1.66 -8.85 0.22
C CYS A 73 -1.59 -8.83 1.76
N ARG A 74 -2.54 -9.48 2.44
CA ARG A 74 -2.55 -9.54 3.91
C ARG A 74 -1.37 -10.34 4.46
N THR A 75 -1.12 -11.53 3.93
CA THR A 75 0.00 -12.37 4.38
C THR A 75 1.35 -11.67 4.20
N ALA A 76 1.52 -10.95 3.08
CA ALA A 76 2.78 -10.28 2.78
C ALA A 76 3.05 -9.02 3.62
N TRP A 77 2.02 -8.25 3.98
CA TRP A 77 2.21 -6.90 4.53
C TRP A 77 1.57 -6.65 5.90
N VAL A 78 0.57 -7.45 6.27
CA VAL A 78 -0.34 -7.15 7.39
C VAL A 78 -0.21 -8.18 8.50
N ASP A 79 -0.13 -9.46 8.15
CA ASP A 79 -0.17 -10.57 9.10
C ASP A 79 1.21 -11.09 9.49
N THR A 80 2.27 -10.55 8.89
CA THR A 80 3.65 -10.86 9.28
C THR A 80 3.91 -10.46 10.74
N PRO A 81 4.23 -11.42 11.64
CA PRO A 81 4.54 -11.12 13.03
C PRO A 81 5.87 -10.37 13.17
N GLY A 82 6.00 -9.49 14.16
CA GLY A 82 7.28 -8.85 14.50
C GLY A 82 7.72 -7.68 13.62
N VAL A 83 6.94 -7.30 12.61
CA VAL A 83 7.23 -6.11 11.80
C VAL A 83 7.03 -4.85 12.67
N ARG A 84 8.13 -4.16 12.99
CA ARG A 84 8.11 -2.92 13.79
C ARG A 84 7.48 -1.74 13.05
N TRP A 85 7.48 -1.78 11.72
CA TRP A 85 6.92 -0.75 10.86
C TRP A 85 5.57 -1.21 10.29
N ARG A 86 4.54 -0.41 10.49
CA ARG A 86 3.22 -0.61 9.89
C ARG A 86 2.96 0.61 9.00
N PRO A 87 2.42 0.43 7.78
CA PRO A 87 2.04 1.56 6.94
C PRO A 87 1.04 2.47 7.66
N ASP A 88 1.20 3.79 7.49
CA ASP A 88 0.32 4.81 8.09
C ASP A 88 -0.97 5.03 7.27
N GLY A 89 -1.17 4.25 6.21
CA GLY A 89 -2.37 4.19 5.37
C GLY A 89 -3.05 2.82 5.41
N VAL A 90 -4.11 2.64 4.62
CA VAL A 90 -4.88 1.38 4.59
C VAL A 90 -4.14 0.34 3.74
N VAL A 91 -3.81 -0.81 4.35
CA VAL A 91 -3.16 -1.92 3.64
C VAL A 91 -3.87 -3.23 4.02
N GLY A 92 -4.15 -4.08 3.02
CA GLY A 92 -4.86 -5.36 3.22
C GLY A 92 -6.23 -5.22 3.92
N GLY A 93 -6.88 -4.07 3.76
CA GLY A 93 -8.14 -3.74 4.42
C GLY A 93 -8.04 -3.48 5.93
N ARG A 94 -6.82 -3.22 6.43
CA ARG A 94 -6.59 -2.79 7.81
C ARG A 94 -6.32 -1.29 7.82
N THR A 95 -7.25 -0.54 8.43
CA THR A 95 -7.04 0.88 8.72
C THR A 95 -6.07 1.02 9.90
N PRO A 96 -5.07 1.90 9.82
CA PRO A 96 -4.12 2.11 10.90
C PRO A 96 -4.86 2.68 12.11
N ALA A 97 -4.48 2.23 13.31
CA ALA A 97 -4.99 2.83 14.53
C ALA A 97 -4.59 4.30 14.53
N GLN A 98 -5.56 5.21 14.56
CA GLN A 98 -5.28 6.64 14.67
C GLN A 98 -4.45 6.85 15.93
N ARG A 99 -3.15 7.10 15.76
CA ARG A 99 -2.30 7.57 16.86
C ARG A 99 -2.87 8.93 17.23
N ARG A 100 -3.68 8.97 18.30
CA ARG A 100 -4.05 10.24 18.92
C ARG A 100 -2.73 10.97 19.13
N ARG A 101 -2.55 12.14 18.49
CA ARG A 101 -1.49 13.05 18.91
C ARG A 101 -1.66 13.18 20.43
N ARG A 102 -0.63 12.85 21.21
CA ARG A 102 -0.61 13.19 22.64
C ARG A 102 -0.99 14.67 22.71
N GLY A 103 -2.15 14.94 23.29
CA GLY A 103 -2.85 16.20 23.08
C GLY A 103 -1.99 17.40 23.45
N ARG A 104 -2.07 18.45 22.63
CA ARG A 104 -1.76 19.80 23.09
C ARG A 104 -2.68 20.08 24.29
N PRO A 105 -2.15 20.44 25.48
CA PRO A 105 -3.00 20.75 26.62
C PRO A 105 -4.03 21.80 26.23
N ILE A 106 -5.29 21.57 26.57
CA ILE A 106 -6.35 22.56 26.41
C ILE A 106 -5.97 23.68 27.37
N LYS A 107 -5.63 24.87 26.86
CA LYS A 107 -5.45 26.03 27.72
C LYS A 107 -6.83 26.37 28.26
N GLU A 108 -7.04 26.17 29.55
CA GLU A 108 -8.26 26.60 30.23
C GLU A 108 -8.43 28.11 29.99
N ALA A 109 -9.57 28.48 29.41
CA ALA A 109 -9.92 29.88 29.19
C ALA A 109 -10.23 30.51 30.55
N SER A 110 -9.49 31.57 30.88
CA SER A 110 -9.77 32.48 32.00
C SER A 110 -11.06 33.26 31.78
#